data_AF-A0A813K402-F1
#
_entry.id   AF-A0A813K402-F1
#
_cell.length_a   1.000
_cell.length_b   1.000
_cell.length_c   1.000
_cell.angle_alpha   90.00
_cell.angle_beta   90.00
_cell.angle_gamma   90.00
#
_symmetry.space_group_name_H-M   'P 1'
#
loop_
_entity.id
_entity.type
_entity.pdbx_description
1 polymer ?
#
loop_
_entity_poly.entity_id
_entity_poly.type
_entity_poly.pdbx_seq_one_letter_code
_entity_poly.pdbx_strand_id
1 'polypeptide(L)'
;YRPMFSCAICLVDHEVEGCCTLPCQHRFCFESLQYHFDIIVRERRLSKLSCPAEGCGHSLRSEDSIHIFQQVLSQETYHKLLEFLTRDDPRIIECRGRGCEERVFVDEGDDFSDLTCPRGHRFCARQGQPLVVVVVVAVAFTV
;
A
#
# COMPACT_ATOMS: atom_id res chain seq x y z
N TYR A 1 -13.14 38.64 -0.92
CA TYR A 1 -13.06 37.80 0.29
C TYR A 1 -12.70 36.40 -0.19
N ARG A 2 -11.54 35.87 0.20
CA ARG A 2 -11.15 34.51 -0.15
C ARG A 2 -11.53 33.60 1.02
N PRO A 3 -12.20 32.45 0.78
CA PRO A 3 -12.49 31.52 1.85
C PRO A 3 -11.18 30.96 2.43
N MET A 4 -11.06 30.97 3.76
CA MET A 4 -9.91 30.45 4.49
C MET A 4 -10.36 29.25 5.34
N PHE A 5 -9.43 28.35 5.65
CA PHE A 5 -9.64 27.24 6.58
C PHE A 5 -8.44 27.11 7.52
N SER A 6 -8.67 26.59 8.72
CA SER A 6 -7.60 26.33 9.69
C SER A 6 -7.11 24.89 9.56
N CYS A 7 -5.81 24.69 9.35
CA CYS A 7 -5.23 23.36 9.23
C CYS A 7 -5.00 22.74 10.61
N ALA A 8 -5.54 21.54 10.84
CA ALA A 8 -5.41 20.83 12.12
C ALA A 8 -3.99 20.30 12.44
N ILE A 9 -3.03 20.39 11.50
CA ILE A 9 -1.64 19.96 11.73
C ILE A 9 -0.76 21.15 12.14
N CYS A 10 -0.74 22.22 11.34
CA CYS A 10 0.10 23.39 11.61
C CYS A 10 -0.60 24.49 12.43
N LEU A 11 -1.92 24.40 12.62
CA LEU A 11 -2.75 25.39 13.33
C LEU A 11 -2.71 26.79 12.68
N VAL A 12 -2.42 26.86 11.38
CA VAL A 12 -2.38 28.10 10.58
C VAL A 12 -3.59 28.14 9.65
N ASP A 13 -4.09 29.36 9.40
CA ASP A 13 -5.15 29.60 8.43
C ASP A 13 -4.58 29.69 7.00
N HIS A 14 -5.11 28.88 6.10
CA HIS A 14 -4.71 28.78 4.71
C HIS A 14 -5.87 29.10 3.76
N GLU A 15 -5.56 29.55 2.55
CA GLU A 15 -6.56 29.67 1.48
C GLU A 15 -7.02 28.27 1.03
N VAL A 16 -8.31 28.13 0.72
CA VAL A 16 -8.91 26.84 0.33
C VAL A 16 -8.29 26.26 -0.95
N GLU A 17 -7.76 27.08 -1.85
CA GLU A 17 -7.10 26.61 -3.08
C GLU A 17 -5.83 25.78 -2.83
N GLY A 18 -5.20 25.92 -1.66
CA GLY A 18 -3.99 25.20 -1.26
C GLY A 18 -4.25 24.04 -0.29
N CYS A 19 -5.45 23.45 -0.31
CA CYS A 19 -5.83 22.38 0.62
C CYS A 19 -6.08 21.03 -0.05
N CYS A 20 -5.83 19.97 0.71
CA CYS A 20 -6.20 18.62 0.36
C CYS A 20 -7.31 18.14 1.30
N THR A 21 -8.38 17.56 0.75
CA THR A 21 -9.47 16.96 1.51
C THR A 21 -9.35 15.44 1.45
N LEU A 22 -9.26 14.79 2.61
CA LEU A 22 -9.23 13.33 2.70
C LEU A 22 -10.63 12.73 2.55
N PRO A 23 -10.77 11.40 2.31
CA PRO A 23 -12.07 10.74 2.18
C PRO A 23 -12.94 10.85 3.44
N CYS A 24 -12.31 11.02 4.60
CA CYS A 24 -12.98 11.32 5.87
C CYS A 24 -13.43 12.78 6.04
N GLN A 25 -13.38 13.58 4.96
CA GLN A 25 -13.77 15.00 4.89
C GLN A 25 -12.90 15.98 5.70
N HIS A 26 -11.83 15.51 6.35
CA HIS A 26 -10.86 16.37 7.01
C HIS A 26 -9.95 17.07 5.99
N ARG A 27 -9.68 18.36 6.23
CA ARG A 27 -8.89 19.23 5.35
C ARG A 27 -7.57 19.60 5.98
N PHE A 28 -6.52 19.57 5.17
CA PHE A 28 -5.16 19.92 5.57
C PHE A 28 -4.48 20.75 4.48
N CYS A 29 -3.51 21.58 4.85
CA CYS A 29 -2.66 22.21 3.86
C CYS A 29 -1.70 21.17 3.25
N PHE A 30 -1.36 21.35 1.97
CA PHE A 30 -0.52 20.41 1.24
C PHE A 30 0.83 20.18 1.92
N GLU A 31 1.49 21.24 2.37
CA GLU A 31 2.83 21.16 2.98
C GLU A 31 2.85 20.27 4.23
N SER A 32 1.89 20.48 5.14
CA SER A 32 1.80 19.70 6.38
C SER A 32 1.43 18.25 6.11
N LEU A 33 0.53 18.02 5.16
CA LEU A 33 0.10 16.67 4.80
C LEU A 33 1.22 15.89 4.10
N GLN A 34 1.95 16.56 3.20
CA GLN A 34 3.14 16.00 2.54
C GLN A 34 4.20 15.63 3.54
N TYR A 35 4.54 16.53 4.47
CA TYR A 35 5.53 16.26 5.51
C TYR A 35 5.13 15.07 6.39
N HIS A 36 3.85 14.99 6.76
CA HIS A 36 3.31 13.88 7.54
C HIS A 36 3.48 12.53 6.83
N PHE A 37 3.10 12.45 5.56
CA PHE A 37 3.23 11.22 4.78
C PHE A 37 4.70 10.87 4.46
N ASP A 38 5.55 11.86 4.20
CA ASP A 38 6.98 11.62 3.93
C ASP A 38 7.66 10.97 5.14
N ILE A 39 7.37 11.43 6.37
CA ILE A 39 7.86 10.77 7.59
C ILE A 39 7.38 9.33 7.68
N ILE A 40 6.11 9.06 7.41
CA ILE A 40 5.55 7.70 7.49
C ILE A 40 6.24 6.76 6.51
N VAL A 41 6.45 7.22 5.27
CA VAL A 41 7.14 6.45 4.24
C VAL A 41 8.61 6.24 4.63
N ARG A 42 9.30 7.29 5.07
CA ARG A 42 10.71 7.23 5.47
C ARG A 42 10.94 6.31 6.67
N GLU A 43 10.06 6.35 7.67
CA GLU A 43 10.13 5.48 8.86
C GLU A 43 9.54 4.08 8.63
N ARG A 44 8.99 3.80 7.44
CA ARG A 44 8.26 2.55 7.10
C ARG A 44 7.15 2.22 8.09
N ARG A 45 6.44 3.23 8.60
CA ARG A 45 5.37 3.08 9.59
C ARG A 45 3.99 3.09 8.95
N LEU A 46 3.75 2.17 8.00
CA LEU A 46 2.47 2.10 7.29
C LEU A 46 1.27 1.99 8.23
N SER A 47 1.43 1.47 9.45
CA SER A 47 0.34 1.36 10.45
C SER A 47 -0.17 2.72 10.92
N LYS A 48 0.59 3.78 10.70
CA LYS A 48 0.23 5.16 10.96
C LYS A 48 -0.22 5.91 9.70
N LEU A 49 -0.39 5.22 8.56
CA LEU A 49 -0.91 5.80 7.33
C LEU A 49 -2.43 6.02 7.45
N SER A 50 -2.80 6.98 8.28
CA SER A 50 -4.18 7.33 8.62
C SER A 50 -4.38 8.85 8.62
N CYS A 51 -5.63 9.28 8.70
CA CYS A 51 -5.95 10.69 8.86
C CYS A 51 -5.25 11.31 10.09
N PRO A 52 -4.56 12.45 9.96
CA PRO A 52 -3.89 13.13 11.08
C PRO A 52 -4.84 13.82 12.07
N ALA A 53 -6.13 13.97 11.73
CA ALA A 53 -7.08 14.63 12.62
C ALA A 53 -7.27 13.82 13.92
N GLU A 54 -7.28 14.53 15.05
CA GLU A 54 -7.47 13.93 16.37
C GLU A 54 -8.77 13.13 16.42
N GLY A 55 -8.68 11.87 16.87
CA GLY A 55 -9.83 10.97 17.00
C GLY A 55 -10.43 10.44 15.70
N CYS A 56 -9.92 10.80 14.52
CA CYS A 56 -10.47 10.28 13.26
C CYS A 56 -10.04 8.84 12.98
N GLY A 57 -8.74 8.57 12.96
CA GLY A 57 -8.20 7.21 12.76
C GLY A 57 -8.54 6.55 11.42
N HIS A 58 -9.08 7.30 10.45
CA HIS A 58 -9.44 6.76 9.14
C HIS A 58 -8.19 6.25 8.40
N SER A 59 -8.16 4.96 8.05
CA SER A 59 -7.05 4.33 7.34
C SER A 59 -7.01 4.80 5.89
N LEU A 60 -5.83 5.25 5.44
CA LEU A 60 -5.59 5.67 4.06
C LEU A 60 -4.81 4.61 3.27
N ARG A 61 -4.80 3.36 3.73
CA ARG A 61 -4.15 2.24 3.02
C ARG A 61 -4.98 1.68 1.86
N SER A 62 -6.21 2.17 1.68
CA SER A 62 -7.09 1.73 0.60
C SER A 62 -6.64 2.25 -0.76
N GLU A 63 -7.02 1.54 -1.83
CA GLU A 63 -6.77 1.95 -3.21
C GLU A 63 -7.38 3.33 -3.51
N ASP A 64 -8.53 3.63 -2.91
CA ASP A 64 -9.19 4.92 -3.02
C ASP A 64 -8.32 6.08 -2.54
N SER A 65 -7.35 5.85 -1.65
CA SER A 65 -6.48 6.90 -1.13
C SER A 65 -5.22 7.13 -2.00
N ILE A 66 -4.96 6.27 -2.97
CA ILE A 66 -3.73 6.29 -3.78
C ILE A 66 -3.59 7.60 -4.56
N HIS A 67 -4.67 8.08 -5.16
CA HIS A 67 -4.65 9.32 -5.94
C HIS A 67 -4.29 10.56 -5.08
N ILE A 68 -4.62 10.53 -3.79
CA ILE A 68 -4.28 11.60 -2.84
C ILE A 68 -2.77 11.62 -2.62
N PHE A 69 -2.16 10.46 -2.41
CA PHE A 69 -0.71 10.36 -2.25
C PHE A 69 0.03 10.82 -3.50
N GLN A 70 -0.48 10.51 -4.69
CA GLN A 70 0.11 10.95 -5.96
C GLN A 70 0.10 12.48 -6.11
N GLN A 71 -0.93 13.15 -5.58
CA GLN A 71 -1.02 14.62 -5.61
C GLN A 71 -0.16 15.30 -4.55
N VAL A 72 -0.03 14.68 -3.37
CA VAL A 72 0.60 15.29 -2.19
C VAL A 72 2.10 14.98 -2.12
N LEU A 73 2.52 13.77 -2.48
CA LEU A 73 3.91 13.33 -2.39
C LEU A 73 4.68 13.63 -3.68
N SER A 74 6.00 13.71 -3.55
CA SER A 74 6.88 13.67 -4.72
C SER A 74 6.76 12.29 -5.40
N GLN A 75 7.05 12.23 -6.70
CA GLN A 75 7.00 10.98 -7.46
C GLN A 75 7.88 9.87 -6.84
N GLU A 76 9.06 10.24 -6.33
CA GLU A 76 9.98 9.31 -5.67
C GLU A 76 9.37 8.73 -4.37
N THR A 77 8.85 9.59 -3.48
CA THR A 77 8.26 9.13 -2.21
C THR A 77 6.97 8.34 -2.45
N TYR A 78 6.17 8.74 -3.45
CA TYR A 78 4.97 8.04 -3.87
C TYR A 78 5.27 6.62 -4.37
N HIS A 79 6.28 6.42 -5.23
CA HIS A 79 6.66 5.08 -5.68
C HIS A 79 7.15 4.20 -4.51
N LYS A 80 7.94 4.76 -3.58
CA LYS A 80 8.35 4.05 -2.37
C LYS A 80 7.15 3.63 -1.52
N LEU A 81 6.16 4.50 -1.37
CA LEU A 81 4.92 4.16 -0.66
C LEU A 81 4.19 2.99 -1.33
N LEU A 82 4.03 3.01 -2.66
CA LEU A 82 3.41 1.91 -3.40
C LEU A 82 4.19 0.59 -3.25
N GLU A 83 5.52 0.64 -3.30
CA GLU A 83 6.36 -0.54 -3.03
C GLU A 83 6.15 -1.10 -1.62
N PHE A 84 5.94 -0.23 -0.62
CA PHE A 84 5.66 -0.67 0.74
C PHE A 84 4.26 -1.23 0.89
N LEU A 85 3.24 -0.58 0.31
CA LEU A 85 1.87 -1.07 0.34
C LEU A 85 1.74 -2.43 -0.34
N THR A 86 2.40 -2.63 -1.49
CA THR A 86 2.41 -3.92 -2.21
C THR A 86 3.24 -5.00 -1.52
N ARG A 87 4.20 -4.66 -0.67
CA ARG A 87 4.96 -5.64 0.13
C ARG A 87 4.26 -6.03 1.42
N ASP A 88 3.53 -5.10 2.04
CA ASP A 88 2.75 -5.33 3.26
C ASP A 88 1.40 -5.99 2.95
N ASP A 89 1.04 -6.11 1.66
CA ASP A 89 -0.18 -6.77 1.24
C ASP A 89 -0.09 -8.29 1.49
N PRO A 90 -0.91 -8.85 2.41
CA PRO A 90 -0.91 -10.27 2.69
C PRO A 90 -1.34 -11.13 1.48
N ARG A 91 -1.93 -10.52 0.45
CA ARG A 91 -2.31 -11.16 -0.80
C ARG A 91 -1.15 -11.31 -1.78
N ILE A 92 -0.01 -10.68 -1.52
CA ILE A 92 1.14 -10.69 -2.41
C ILE A 92 2.23 -11.56 -1.79
N ILE A 93 2.47 -12.73 -2.38
CA ILE A 93 3.40 -13.71 -1.85
C ILE A 93 4.58 -13.87 -2.78
N GLU A 94 5.78 -13.62 -2.24
CA GLU A 94 7.04 -13.79 -2.98
C GLU A 94 7.32 -15.28 -3.23
N CYS A 95 7.70 -15.59 -4.47
CA CYS A 95 8.08 -16.94 -4.85
C CYS A 95 9.33 -17.40 -4.08
N ARG A 96 9.29 -18.60 -3.49
CA ARG A 96 10.44 -19.18 -2.76
C ARG A 96 11.42 -19.96 -3.64
N GLY A 97 11.24 -19.93 -4.96
CA GLY A 97 12.19 -20.53 -5.90
C GLY A 97 13.55 -19.84 -5.81
N ARG A 98 14.65 -20.61 -5.79
CA ARG A 98 16.00 -20.03 -5.73
C ARG A 98 16.23 -19.10 -6.93
N GLY A 99 16.52 -17.83 -6.65
CA GLY A 99 16.74 -16.80 -7.69
C GLY A 99 15.48 -16.41 -8.46
N CYS A 100 14.30 -16.58 -7.86
CA CYS A 100 13.03 -16.16 -8.43
C CYS A 100 12.51 -14.94 -7.65
N GLU A 101 12.38 -13.80 -8.34
CA GLU A 101 11.88 -12.54 -7.76
C GLU A 101 10.39 -12.29 -8.10
N GLU A 102 9.72 -13.29 -8.68
CA GLU A 102 8.30 -13.25 -9.03
C GLU A 102 7.39 -13.20 -7.81
N ARG A 103 6.24 -12.53 -7.97
CA ARG A 103 5.21 -12.38 -6.94
C ARG A 103 3.91 -13.01 -7.41
N VAL A 104 3.23 -13.71 -6.50
CA VAL A 104 1.92 -14.32 -6.73
C VAL A 104 0.89 -13.51 -5.97
N PHE A 105 -0.16 -13.08 -6.69
CA PHE A 105 -1.33 -12.45 -6.10
C PHE A 105 -2.34 -13.55 -5.79
N VAL A 106 -2.80 -13.61 -4.55
CA VAL A 106 -3.85 -14.54 -4.10
C VAL A 106 -5.10 -13.78 -3.73
N ASP A 107 -6.23 -14.25 -4.26
CA ASP A 107 -7.53 -13.67 -3.99
C ASP A 107 -8.15 -14.22 -2.70
N GLU A 108 -9.19 -13.54 -2.21
CA GLU A 108 -9.97 -14.00 -1.05
C GLU A 108 -10.73 -15.28 -1.39
N GLY A 109 -10.11 -16.42 -1.11
CA GLY A 109 -10.64 -17.75 -1.39
C GLY A 109 -9.61 -18.72 -1.93
N ASP A 110 -8.44 -18.23 -2.35
CA ASP A 110 -7.36 -19.08 -2.84
C ASP A 110 -6.74 -19.94 -1.72
N ASP A 111 -6.34 -21.16 -2.09
CA ASP A 111 -5.64 -22.05 -1.18
C ASP A 111 -4.18 -21.59 -1.04
N PHE A 112 -3.92 -20.87 0.05
CA PHE A 112 -2.58 -20.47 0.49
C PHE A 112 -1.58 -21.63 0.68
N SER A 113 -2.04 -22.88 0.59
CA SER A 113 -1.20 -24.08 0.72
C SER A 113 -0.54 -24.52 -0.59
N ASP A 114 -1.06 -24.09 -1.75
CA ASP A 114 -0.61 -24.59 -3.06
C ASP A 114 -0.60 -23.49 -4.13
N LEU A 115 0.39 -22.60 -4.04
CA LEU A 115 0.57 -21.47 -4.93
C LEU A 115 1.53 -21.81 -6.05
N THR A 116 1.23 -21.33 -7.26
CA THR A 116 2.11 -21.50 -8.42
C THR A 116 2.57 -20.13 -8.93
N CYS A 117 3.88 -19.94 -8.99
CA CYS A 117 4.48 -18.75 -9.58
C CYS A 117 4.42 -18.80 -11.12
N PRO A 118 4.44 -17.66 -11.83
CA PRO A 118 4.44 -17.61 -13.30
C PRO A 118 5.56 -18.42 -13.98
N ARG A 119 6.67 -18.66 -13.26
CA ARG A 119 7.79 -19.51 -13.71
C ARG A 119 7.58 -21.01 -13.44
N GLY A 120 6.44 -21.40 -12.90
CA GLY A 120 6.05 -22.80 -12.62
C GLY A 120 6.50 -23.35 -11.26
N HIS A 121 7.01 -22.51 -10.35
CA HIS A 121 7.37 -22.96 -9.00
C HIS A 121 6.14 -23.11 -8.11
N ARG A 122 6.01 -24.24 -7.42
CA ARG A 122 4.95 -24.47 -6.43
C ARG A 122 5.46 -24.26 -5.00
N PHE A 123 4.69 -23.54 -4.19
CA PHE A 123 5.06 -23.25 -2.81
C PHE A 123 3.83 -22.93 -1.95
N CYS A 124 3.97 -23.02 -0.63
CA CYS A 124 2.94 -22.61 0.32
C CYS A 124 3.27 -21.24 0.93
N ALA A 125 2.22 -20.46 1.23
CA ALA A 125 2.31 -19.16 1.88
C ALA A 125 2.84 -19.28 3.33
N ARG A 126 2.40 -20.31 4.07
CA ARG A 126 2.73 -20.47 5.49
C ARG A 126 4.22 -20.76 5.67
N GLN A 127 4.87 -20.04 6.58
CA GLN A 127 6.24 -20.34 7.01
C GLN A 127 6.23 -21.67 7.75
N GLY A 128 7.03 -22.66 7.33
CA GLY A 128 7.31 -23.81 8.18
C GLY A 128 7.68 -25.13 7.54
N GLN A 129 7.44 -25.38 6.25
CA GLN A 129 7.88 -26.63 5.64
C GLN A 129 8.09 -26.49 4.13
N PRO A 130 9.24 -26.91 3.58
CA PRO A 130 9.33 -27.13 2.15
C PRO A 130 8.37 -28.28 1.79
N LEU A 131 7.40 -28.02 0.92
CA LEU A 131 6.64 -29.09 0.28
C LEU A 131 7.62 -29.87 -0.62
N VAL A 132 8.25 -30.89 -0.05
CA VAL A 132 8.85 -31.98 -0.80
C VAL A 132 7.71 -32.80 -1.39
N VAL A 133 7.17 -32.37 -2.52
CA VAL A 133 6.31 -33.25 -3.31
C VAL A 133 6.55 -33.03 -4.80
N VAL A 134 7.41 -33.90 -5.31
CA VAL A 134 7.28 -34.68 -6.54
C VAL A 134 6.71 -33.95 -7.75
N VAL A 135 7.58 -33.79 -8.74
CA VAL A 135 7.27 -33.51 -10.14
C VAL A 135 6.07 -34.36 -10.57
N VAL A 136 4.91 -33.74 -10.73
CA VAL A 136 3.86 -34.29 -11.58
C VAL A 136 3.59 -33.24 -12.65
N VAL A 137 4.13 -33.54 -13.82
CA VAL A 137 3.89 -32.84 -15.07
C VAL A 137 2.38 -32.83 -15.33
N ALA A 138 1.78 -31.66 -15.47
CA ALA A 138 0.47 -31.51 -16.10
C ALA A 138 0.50 -30.28 -17.01
N VAL A 139 0.59 -30.59 -18.29
CA VAL A 139 0.44 -29.68 -19.43
C VAL A 139 -1.06 -29.42 -19.64
N ALA A 140 -1.47 -28.16 -19.85
CA ALA A 140 -2.60 -27.72 -20.69
C ALA A 140 -2.63 -26.16 -20.64
N PHE A 141 -2.39 -25.38 -21.71
CA PHE A 141 -3.30 -25.03 -22.84
C PHE A 141 -4.72 -24.72 -22.33
N THR A 142 -5.42 -23.61 -22.58
CA THR A 142 -5.65 -22.71 -23.75
C THR A 142 -6.56 -21.59 -23.17
N VAL A 143 -6.64 -20.36 -23.66
CA VAL A 143 -6.99 -19.90 -25.02
C VAL A 143 -6.39 -18.53 -25.28
#